data_AF-A0A969EGW6-F1
#
_entry.id   AF-A0A969EGW6-F1
#
_cell.length_a   1.000
_cell.length_b   1.000
_cell.length_c   1.000
_cell.angle_alpha   90.00
_cell.angle_beta   90.00
_cell.angle_gamma   90.00
#
_symmetry.space_group_name_H-M   'P 1'
#
loop_
_entity.id
_entity.type
_entity.pdbx_description
1 polymer ?
#
loop_
_entity_poly.entity_id
_entity_poly.type
_entity_poly.pdbx_seq_one_letter_code
_entity_poly.pdbx_strand_id
1 'polypeptide(L)'
;MRIFLQKVSTKKIDCRTGYTFSPSFTNDQLVNIFKRLKQQARIGIVVNDLHRHALAYYSIMWITRLFSKSEMVKIDAPLSVLRGFRRSEIISILNQAEITNYTLRWKWAFRWQLIIRV
;
A
#
# COMPACT_ATOMS: atom_id res chain seq x y z
N MET A 1 -10.49 -6.49 -6.84
CA MET A 1 -9.85 -5.68 -7.90
C MET A 1 -10.55 -4.33 -8.00
N ARG A 2 -9.90 -3.21 -7.64
CA ARG A 2 -10.47 -1.86 -7.83
C ARG A 2 -9.33 -0.84 -7.94
N ILE A 3 -9.01 -0.44 -9.16
CA ILE A 3 -8.04 0.61 -9.46
C ILE A 3 -8.84 1.89 -9.60
N PHE A 4 -8.71 2.81 -8.63
CA PHE A 4 -9.14 4.20 -8.82
C PHE A 4 -7.93 5.00 -9.30
N LEU A 5 -7.85 5.23 -10.60
CA LEU A 5 -7.15 6.39 -11.15
C LEU A 5 -8.13 7.56 -11.07
N GLN A 6 -8.09 8.31 -9.98
CA GLN A 6 -8.74 9.62 -9.96
C GLN A 6 -7.72 10.65 -10.42
N LYS A 7 -7.88 11.08 -11.68
CA LYS A 7 -7.23 12.27 -12.22
C LYS A 7 -7.97 13.46 -11.62
N VAL A 8 -7.45 14.06 -10.54
CA VAL A 8 -7.98 15.33 -10.04
C VAL A 8 -7.32 16.47 -10.83
N SER A 9 -8.15 17.20 -11.54
CA SER A 9 -7.79 18.35 -12.36
C SER A 9 -7.23 19.50 -11.51
N THR A 10 -6.10 20.04 -11.97
CA THR A 10 -5.60 21.42 -11.79
C THR A 10 -5.56 22.00 -10.36
N LYS A 11 -4.32 22.12 -9.84
CA LYS A 11 -3.83 22.79 -8.62
C LYS A 11 -3.74 21.91 -7.36
N LYS A 12 -2.47 21.57 -7.06
CA LYS A 12 -1.90 21.05 -5.80
C LYS A 12 -2.40 19.66 -5.32
N ILE A 13 -1.54 18.68 -5.62
CA ILE A 13 -1.35 17.37 -4.95
C ILE A 13 -2.37 16.29 -5.33
N ASP A 14 -1.86 15.14 -5.79
CA ASP A 14 -2.30 13.77 -5.44
C ASP A 14 -1.71 12.75 -6.42
N CYS A 15 -0.55 12.15 -6.10
CA CYS A 15 -0.19 10.86 -6.70
C CYS A 15 -0.65 9.74 -5.75
N ARG A 16 -1.94 9.41 -5.83
CA ARG A 16 -2.51 8.22 -5.18
C ARG A 16 -2.19 7.01 -6.05
N THR A 17 -0.98 6.49 -5.96
CA THR A 17 -0.62 5.23 -6.61
C THR A 17 -1.01 4.07 -5.70
N GLY A 18 -2.21 3.54 -5.95
CA GLY A 18 -2.64 2.25 -5.42
C GLY A 18 -1.88 1.12 -6.13
N TYR A 19 -0.60 0.96 -5.86
CA TYR A 19 0.05 -0.32 -6.11
C TYR A 19 -0.42 -1.26 -5.01
N THR A 20 -1.40 -2.11 -5.30
CA THR A 20 -1.43 -3.41 -4.62
C THR A 20 -0.20 -4.12 -5.15
N PHE A 21 0.89 -4.01 -4.41
CA PHE A 21 2.13 -4.68 -4.78
C PHE A 21 1.87 -6.17 -4.63
N SER A 22 1.54 -6.82 -5.74
CA SER A 22 1.46 -8.27 -5.77
C SER A 22 2.79 -8.85 -5.28
N PRO A 23 2.79 -9.97 -4.53
CA PRO A 23 3.99 -10.69 -4.14
C PRO A 23 4.91 -11.08 -5.30
N SER A 24 4.45 -10.92 -6.54
CA SER A 24 5.20 -11.11 -7.79
C SER A 24 6.17 -9.96 -8.12
N PHE A 25 6.09 -8.80 -7.45
CA PHE A 25 7.10 -7.75 -7.63
C PHE A 25 8.32 -8.07 -6.78
N THR A 26 9.49 -8.22 -7.42
CA THR A 26 10.75 -8.33 -6.67
C THR A 26 11.03 -7.02 -5.95
N ASN A 27 11.74 -7.09 -4.82
CA ASN A 27 12.13 -5.88 -4.07
C ASN A 27 12.81 -4.84 -4.98
N ASP A 28 13.59 -5.28 -5.98
CA ASP A 28 14.26 -4.39 -6.94
C ASP A 28 13.28 -3.62 -7.84
N GLN A 29 12.18 -4.26 -8.26
CA GLN A 29 11.13 -3.58 -9.03
C GLN A 29 10.43 -2.52 -8.17
N LEU A 30 10.19 -2.80 -6.89
CA LEU A 30 9.62 -1.84 -5.95
C LEU A 30 10.54 -0.65 -5.75
N VAL A 31 11.83 -0.89 -5.52
CA VAL A 31 12.85 0.16 -5.40
C VAL A 31 12.86 1.04 -6.64
N ASN A 32 12.86 0.45 -7.84
CA ASN A 32 12.82 1.19 -9.09
C ASN A 32 11.56 2.04 -9.25
N ILE A 33 10.39 1.52 -8.84
CA ILE A 33 9.13 2.28 -8.83
C ILE A 33 9.26 3.49 -7.89
N PHE A 34 9.72 3.30 -6.65
CA PHE A 34 9.90 4.39 -5.69
C PHE A 34 10.91 5.44 -6.18
N LYS A 35 12.01 5.03 -6.82
CA LYS A 35 12.97 5.95 -7.44
C LYS A 35 12.34 6.78 -8.56
N ARG A 36 11.57 6.16 -9.47
CA ARG A 36 10.86 6.86 -10.55
C ARG A 36 9.80 7.82 -10.02
N LEU A 37 9.02 7.38 -9.02
CA LEU A 37 8.02 8.23 -8.38
C LEU A 37 8.67 9.45 -7.72
N LYS A 38 9.81 9.28 -7.05
CA LYS A 38 10.58 10.39 -6.45
C LYS A 38 11.01 11.40 -7.50
N GLN A 39 11.48 10.95 -8.66
CA GLN A 39 11.90 11.83 -9.77
C GLN A 39 10.73 12.58 -10.42
N GLN A 40 9.54 11.99 -10.46
CA GLN A 40 8.36 12.56 -11.13
C GLN A 40 7.49 13.43 -10.20
N ALA A 41 7.51 13.16 -8.90
CA ALA A 41 6.71 13.89 -7.93
C ALA A 41 7.27 15.30 -7.70
N ARG A 42 6.39 16.31 -7.76
CA ARG A 42 6.76 17.73 -7.57
C ARG A 42 6.47 18.27 -6.17
N ILE A 43 5.71 17.55 -5.36
CA ILE A 43 5.22 18.02 -4.05
C ILE A 43 5.42 16.96 -2.96
N GLY A 44 5.20 15.69 -3.30
CA GLY A 44 5.32 14.58 -2.36
C GLY A 44 4.60 13.35 -2.89
N ILE A 45 4.80 12.22 -2.22
CA ILE A 45 4.17 10.93 -2.55
C ILE A 45 3.43 10.44 -1.32
N VAL A 46 2.20 9.97 -1.48
CA VAL A 46 1.41 9.35 -0.40
C VAL A 46 1.00 7.95 -0.81
N VAL A 47 1.49 6.96 -0.06
CA VAL A 47 1.15 5.54 -0.27
C VAL A 47 0.33 5.06 0.92
N ASN A 48 -0.83 4.48 0.63
CA ASN A 48 -1.67 3.83 1.62
C ASN A 48 -1.84 2.35 1.25
N ASP A 49 -1.50 1.46 2.17
CA ASP A 49 -1.60 0.02 1.95
C ASP A 49 -2.00 -0.72 3.24
N LEU A 50 -2.40 -1.99 3.13
CA LEU A 50 -2.70 -2.83 4.27
C LEU A 50 -1.42 -3.24 4.98
N HIS A 51 -1.50 -3.24 6.32
CA HIS A 51 -0.51 -3.84 7.17
C HIS A 51 -0.75 -5.35 7.20
N ARG A 52 0.20 -6.10 6.66
CA ARG A 52 0.19 -7.57 6.73
C ARG A 52 0.41 -8.03 8.16
N HIS A 53 -0.70 -8.33 8.82
CA HIS A 53 -0.74 -8.72 10.23
C HIS A 53 -1.70 -9.90 10.42
N ALA A 54 -1.30 -10.89 11.23
CA ALA A 54 -2.11 -12.08 11.46
C ALA A 54 -3.51 -11.75 12.02
N LEU A 55 -3.58 -10.80 12.97
CA LEU A 55 -4.87 -10.34 13.51
C LEU A 55 -5.78 -9.72 12.44
N ALA A 56 -5.23 -8.95 11.50
CA ALA A 56 -6.00 -8.39 10.39
C ALA A 56 -6.54 -9.48 9.47
N TYR A 57 -5.73 -10.51 9.22
CA TYR A 57 -6.09 -11.65 8.38
C TYR A 57 -7.22 -12.48 9.00
N TYR A 58 -7.08 -12.88 10.26
CA TYR A 58 -8.10 -13.67 10.93
C TYR A 58 -9.38 -12.86 11.14
N SER A 59 -9.29 -11.59 11.55
CA SER A 59 -10.49 -10.76 11.71
C SER A 59 -11.27 -10.62 10.41
N ILE A 60 -10.63 -10.30 9.28
CA ILE A 60 -11.33 -10.18 8.00
C ILE A 60 -11.88 -11.53 7.52
N MET A 61 -11.16 -12.62 7.76
CA MET A 61 -11.64 -13.97 7.45
C MET A 61 -12.92 -14.31 8.22
N TRP A 62 -12.96 -14.06 9.53
CA TRP A 62 -14.15 -14.30 10.36
C TRP A 62 -15.32 -13.40 9.94
N ILE A 63 -15.06 -12.09 9.77
CA ILE A 63 -16.10 -11.13 9.36
C ILE A 63 -16.68 -11.51 8.00
N THR A 64 -15.84 -11.81 7.01
CA THR A 64 -16.34 -12.17 5.68
C THR A 64 -17.06 -13.52 5.67
N ARG A 65 -16.63 -14.50 6.48
CA ARG A 65 -17.36 -15.77 6.63
C ARG A 65 -18.73 -15.60 7.25
N LEU A 66 -18.88 -14.72 8.23
CA LEU A 66 -20.14 -14.49 8.95
C LEU A 66 -21.10 -13.56 8.20
N PHE A 67 -20.60 -12.55 7.50
CA PHE A 67 -21.43 -11.48 6.94
C PHE A 67 -21.48 -11.45 5.40
N SER A 68 -20.53 -12.07 4.69
CA SER A 68 -20.54 -12.10 3.22
C SER A 68 -21.20 -13.37 2.68
N LYS A 69 -22.12 -13.21 1.72
CA LYS A 69 -22.67 -14.32 0.95
C LYS A 69 -21.80 -14.71 -0.25
N SER A 70 -20.85 -13.84 -0.64
CA SER A 70 -19.98 -14.06 -1.80
C SER A 70 -18.72 -14.84 -1.41
N GLU A 71 -18.53 -16.02 -2.00
CA GLU A 71 -17.31 -16.82 -1.86
C GLU A 71 -16.07 -16.06 -2.35
N MET A 72 -16.21 -15.29 -3.43
CA MET A 72 -15.13 -14.43 -3.93
C MET A 72 -14.61 -13.47 -2.84
N VAL A 73 -15.51 -12.83 -2.09
CA VAL A 73 -15.11 -11.90 -1.03
C VAL A 73 -14.44 -12.62 0.15
N LYS A 74 -14.92 -13.82 0.51
CA LYS A 74 -14.34 -14.64 1.59
C LYS A 74 -12.91 -15.08 1.27
N ILE A 75 -12.60 -15.24 -0.01
CA ILE A 75 -11.26 -15.62 -0.49
C ILE A 75 -10.39 -14.38 -0.72
N ASP A 76 -10.89 -13.37 -1.43
CA ASP A 76 -10.10 -12.20 -1.84
C ASP A 76 -9.75 -11.26 -0.68
N ALA A 77 -10.61 -11.13 0.33
CA ALA A 77 -10.37 -10.18 1.42
C ALA A 77 -9.20 -10.60 2.34
N PRO A 78 -9.10 -11.86 2.81
CA PRO A 78 -7.92 -12.33 3.53
C PRO A 78 -6.66 -12.33 2.65
N LEU A 79 -6.77 -12.71 1.38
CA LEU A 79 -5.65 -12.65 0.43
C LEU A 79 -5.11 -11.23 0.28
N SER A 80 -5.98 -10.21 0.29
CA SER A 80 -5.58 -8.80 0.25
C SER A 80 -4.73 -8.39 1.46
N VAL A 81 -5.02 -8.93 2.66
CA VAL A 81 -4.19 -8.69 3.86
C VAL A 81 -2.81 -9.35 3.71
N LEU A 82 -2.74 -10.56 3.14
CA LEU A 82 -1.47 -11.27 2.91
C LEU A 82 -0.57 -10.60 1.87
N ARG A 83 -1.15 -9.82 0.95
CA ARG A 83 -0.42 -9.01 -0.02
C ARG A 83 0.06 -7.67 0.52
N GLY A 84 -0.37 -7.28 1.72
CA GLY A 84 0.09 -6.05 2.36
C GLY A 84 1.56 -6.11 2.80
N PHE A 85 2.07 -4.98 3.28
CA PHE A 85 3.46 -4.86 3.73
C PHE A 85 3.62 -4.98 5.23
N ARG A 86 4.77 -5.50 5.65
CA ARG A 86 5.31 -5.26 6.99
C ARG A 86 6.08 -3.94 7.01
N ARG A 87 6.20 -3.36 8.20
CA ARG A 87 6.97 -2.12 8.42
C ARG A 87 8.42 -2.25 7.94
N SER A 88 9.08 -3.38 8.23
CA SER A 88 10.47 -3.63 7.84
C SER A 88 10.68 -3.68 6.33
N GLU A 89 9.72 -4.22 5.58
CA GLU A 89 9.78 -4.29 4.11
C GLU A 89 9.71 -2.89 3.51
N ILE A 90 8.78 -2.04 3.99
CA ILE A 90 8.67 -0.64 3.55
C ILE A 90 9.98 0.10 3.83
N ILE A 91 10.54 -0.03 5.04
CA ILE A 91 11.79 0.64 5.41
C ILE A 91 12.95 0.16 4.53
N SER A 92 13.06 -1.15 4.27
CA SER A 92 14.10 -1.70 3.41
C SER A 92 14.03 -1.15 1.98
N ILE A 93 12.83 -1.10 1.40
CA ILE A 93 12.60 -0.56 0.05
C ILE A 93 12.97 0.93 0.01
N LEU A 94 12.55 1.72 1.01
CA LEU A 94 12.87 3.15 1.06
C LEU A 94 14.37 3.42 1.21
N ASN A 95 15.06 2.61 2.01
CA ASN A 95 16.51 2.71 2.17
C ASN A 95 17.22 2.40 0.85
N GLN A 96 16.85 1.32 0.16
CA GLN A 96 17.41 0.96 -1.15
C GLN A 96 17.06 1.99 -2.25
N ALA A 97 15.92 2.66 -2.12
CA ALA A 97 15.50 3.75 -2.99
C ALA A 97 16.16 5.10 -2.65
N GLU A 98 17.01 5.16 -1.61
CA GLU A 98 17.67 6.38 -1.14
C GLU A 98 16.66 7.48 -0.79
N ILE A 99 15.57 7.08 -0.12
CA ILE A 99 14.50 7.95 0.35
C ILE A 99 14.60 8.08 1.88
N THR A 100 15.08 9.24 2.33
CA THR A 100 15.26 9.54 3.76
C THR A 100 14.17 10.47 4.31
N ASN A 101 13.61 11.35 3.48
CA ASN A 101 12.59 12.31 3.89
C ASN A 101 11.18 11.74 3.79
N TYR A 102 10.81 10.88 4.75
CA TYR A 102 9.48 10.28 4.79
C TYR A 102 8.90 10.18 6.20
N THR A 103 7.60 9.90 6.27
CA THR A 103 6.86 9.63 7.50
C THR A 103 6.01 8.39 7.29
N LEU A 104 6.24 7.36 8.11
CA LEU A 104 5.48 6.10 8.08
C LEU A 104 4.64 5.95 9.35
N ARG A 105 3.32 6.01 9.20
CA ARG A 105 2.34 5.94 10.30
C ARG A 105 1.44 4.73 10.12
N TRP A 106 1.11 4.08 11.23
CA TRP A 106 0.01 3.13 11.26
C TRP A 106 -1.31 3.88 11.42
N LYS A 107 -2.35 3.44 10.72
CA LYS A 107 -3.70 3.99 10.75
C LYS A 107 -4.71 2.87 11.02
N TRP A 108 -5.84 3.28 11.60
CA TRP A 108 -6.93 2.37 11.96
C TRP A 108 -7.39 1.49 10.79
N ALA A 109 -7.83 0.28 11.14
CA ALA A 109 -8.09 -0.86 10.27
C ALA A 109 -6.85 -1.39 9.54
N PHE A 110 -5.72 -1.50 10.26
CA PHE A 110 -4.48 -2.12 9.81
C PHE A 110 -3.97 -1.52 8.50
N ARG A 111 -3.78 -0.21 8.45
CA ARG A 111 -3.24 0.47 7.26
C ARG A 111 -1.93 1.16 7.56
N TRP A 112 -1.00 1.07 6.63
CA TRP A 112 0.16 1.93 6.57
C TRP A 112 -0.19 3.19 5.79
N GLN A 113 0.24 4.33 6.32
CA GLN A 113 0.29 5.60 5.61
C GLN A 113 1.76 6.02 5.52
N LEU A 114 2.29 6.00 4.32
CA LEU A 114 3.63 6.48 4.00
C LEU A 114 3.50 7.81 3.26
N ILE A 115 4.18 8.83 3.76
CA ILE A 115 4.26 10.15 3.14
C ILE A 115 5.72 10.44 2.87
N ILE A 116 6.09 10.63 1.62
CA ILE A 116 7.44 11.02 1.19
C ILE A 116 7.40 12.48 0.75
N ARG A 117 8.35 13.28 1.23
CA ARG A 117 8.51 14.68 0.83
C ARG A 117 9.66 14.74 -0.19
N VAL A 118 9.42 15.40 -1.32
CA VAL A 118 10.42 15.62 -2.38
C VAL A 118 11.19 16.89 -2.08
#